data_AF-A0A4R1AJ87-F1
#
_entry.id   AF-A0A4R1AJ87-F1
#
_cell.length_a   1.000
_cell.length_b   1.000
_cell.length_c   1.000
_cell.angle_alpha   90.00
_cell.angle_beta   90.00
_cell.angle_gamma   90.00
#
_symmetry.space_group_name_H-M   'P 1'
#
loop_
_entity.id
_entity.type
_entity.pdbx_description
1 polymer ?
#
loop_
_entity_poly.entity_id
_entity_poly.type
_entity_poly.pdbx_seq_one_letter_code
_entity_poly.pdbx_strand_id
1 'polypeptide(L)'
;MNLRSAAVVLAVATVLGACSASESAEPRATPEPRPTAPVRTVDGEPLLTCGGHEFPVSAMVDGIESRTPAADIVNALDGLVRSAGMDAPLGLSKDGVRPGEWKVLAEDADSLLVATGRWDERGPGERAHRVGLEKQGDRLRVAGWGDCQPRPVPVDAVAWAMVTASAADLDPDAVSVPVRVTEQECTSSRDPEAHLHEPVVVETDRTVTVYWTTEVVTGPQKCPGNPLADRIIELDEPLGDRTVLDGSTWPAIPVTQRF
;
A
#
# COMPACT_ATOMS: atom_id res chain seq x y z
N MET A 1 -3.03 -47.58 -64.13
CA MET A 1 -4.29 -48.35 -64.33
C MET A 1 -5.22 -47.93 -63.20
N ASN A 2 -6.44 -47.40 -63.36
CA ASN A 2 -7.31 -47.26 -64.51
C ASN A 2 -8.37 -46.17 -64.21
N LEU A 3 -8.75 -45.45 -65.28
CA LEU A 3 -10.05 -44.87 -65.64
C LEU A 3 -10.86 -44.09 -64.58
N ARG A 4 -11.04 -42.77 -64.75
CA ARG A 4 -12.09 -42.11 -65.57
C ARG A 4 -13.51 -42.47 -65.12
N SER A 5 -14.24 -41.49 -64.58
CA SER A 5 -15.63 -41.21 -64.98
C SER A 5 -16.05 -39.81 -64.55
N ALA A 6 -16.51 -39.06 -65.54
CA ALA A 6 -17.06 -37.73 -65.46
C ALA A 6 -18.55 -37.80 -65.11
N ALA A 7 -19.04 -36.82 -64.36
CA ALA A 7 -20.46 -36.47 -64.35
C ALA A 7 -20.60 -34.96 -64.10
N VAL A 8 -20.94 -34.28 -65.19
CA VAL A 8 -21.61 -32.98 -65.25
C VAL A 8 -22.92 -33.07 -64.46
N VAL A 9 -23.36 -31.98 -63.79
CA VAL A 9 -24.77 -31.51 -63.80
C VAL A 9 -25.00 -30.28 -62.89
N LEU A 10 -25.64 -29.30 -63.53
CA LEU A 10 -26.44 -28.16 -63.06
C LEU A 10 -25.89 -27.17 -62.03
N ALA A 11 -25.55 -25.98 -62.56
CA ALA A 11 -25.64 -24.73 -61.85
C ALA A 11 -27.12 -24.41 -61.52
N VAL A 12 -27.42 -24.29 -60.22
CA VAL A 12 -28.64 -23.64 -59.71
C VAL A 12 -28.20 -22.29 -59.16
N ALA A 13 -28.57 -21.22 -59.86
CA ALA A 13 -28.39 -19.85 -59.39
C ALA A 13 -29.51 -19.52 -58.41
N THR A 14 -29.27 -19.73 -57.11
CA THR A 14 -30.15 -19.29 -56.04
C THR A 14 -29.86 -17.82 -55.75
N VAL A 15 -30.78 -16.94 -56.14
CA VAL A 15 -30.79 -15.53 -55.73
C VAL A 15 -31.22 -15.50 -54.26
N LEU A 16 -30.25 -15.47 -53.34
CA LEU A 16 -30.50 -15.16 -51.94
C LEU A 16 -30.61 -13.64 -51.81
N GLY A 17 -31.84 -13.17 -51.56
CA GLY A 17 -32.10 -11.77 -51.23
C GLY A 17 -31.35 -11.37 -49.96
N ALA A 18 -30.45 -10.41 -50.09
CA ALA A 18 -29.77 -9.79 -48.97
C ALA A 18 -30.76 -8.93 -48.18
N CYS A 19 -31.34 -9.52 -47.13
CA CYS A 19 -31.97 -8.75 -46.07
C CYS A 19 -30.86 -8.07 -45.26
N SER A 20 -30.53 -6.82 -45.61
CA SER A 20 -29.70 -5.95 -44.79
C SER A 20 -30.48 -5.59 -43.52
N ALA A 21 -30.43 -6.46 -42.51
CA ALA A 21 -30.76 -6.08 -41.15
C ALA A 21 -29.69 -5.09 -40.71
N SER A 22 -30.03 -3.80 -40.70
CA SER A 22 -29.24 -2.79 -40.00
C SER A 22 -29.28 -3.13 -38.52
N GLU A 23 -28.33 -3.94 -38.08
CA GLU A 23 -28.01 -4.18 -36.68
C GLU A 23 -27.53 -2.85 -36.12
N SER A 24 -28.46 -2.09 -35.53
CA SER A 24 -28.16 -0.90 -34.77
C SER A 24 -27.20 -1.32 -33.66
N ALA A 25 -25.90 -1.10 -33.87
CA ALA A 25 -24.89 -1.33 -32.86
C ALA A 25 -25.34 -0.62 -31.58
N GLU A 26 -25.70 -1.40 -30.56
CA GLU A 26 -25.96 -0.84 -29.24
C GLU A 26 -24.75 0.00 -28.85
N PRO A 27 -24.95 1.22 -28.32
CA PRO A 27 -23.85 2.03 -27.82
C PRO A 27 -23.06 1.17 -26.85
N ARG A 28 -21.81 0.84 -27.19
CA ARG A 28 -20.91 0.17 -26.24
C ARG A 28 -20.87 1.05 -25.01
N ALA A 29 -21.35 0.53 -23.88
CA ALA A 29 -21.24 1.21 -22.61
C ALA A 29 -19.79 1.64 -22.45
N THR A 30 -19.57 2.92 -22.16
CA THR A 30 -18.25 3.41 -21.80
C THR A 30 -17.78 2.58 -20.60
N PRO A 31 -16.59 1.95 -20.67
CA PRO A 31 -16.08 1.19 -19.54
C PRO A 31 -16.09 2.06 -18.29
N GLU A 32 -16.63 1.55 -17.19
CA GLU A 32 -16.54 2.25 -15.92
C GLU A 32 -15.05 2.41 -15.55
N PRO A 33 -14.65 3.58 -15.02
CA PRO A 33 -13.27 3.80 -14.62
C PRO A 33 -12.90 2.80 -13.54
N ARG A 34 -11.78 2.09 -13.73
CA ARG A 34 -11.29 1.13 -12.73
C ARG A 34 -11.03 1.84 -11.40
N PRO A 35 -11.39 1.23 -10.26
CA PRO A 35 -11.08 1.77 -8.95
C PRO A 35 -9.58 2.05 -8.82
N THR A 36 -9.24 3.25 -8.33
CA THR A 36 -7.87 3.60 -7.98
C THR A 36 -7.68 3.42 -6.48
N ALA A 37 -6.47 3.02 -6.06
CA ALA A 37 -6.14 2.91 -4.64
C ALA A 37 -6.51 4.19 -3.89
N PRO A 38 -7.17 4.11 -2.71
CA PRO A 38 -7.63 5.27 -1.94
C PRO A 38 -6.46 5.87 -1.13
N VAL A 39 -5.34 6.12 -1.81
CA VAL A 39 -4.07 6.59 -1.24
C VAL A 39 -3.78 7.98 -1.77
N ARG A 40 -3.42 8.92 -0.88
CA ARG A 40 -2.95 10.25 -1.26
C ARG A 40 -1.68 10.14 -2.08
N THR A 41 -1.57 10.99 -3.08
CA THR A 41 -0.38 11.07 -3.92
C THR A 41 0.18 12.48 -3.94
N VAL A 42 1.49 12.59 -4.16
CA VAL A 42 2.20 13.83 -4.46
C VAL A 42 3.07 13.58 -5.67
N ASP A 43 2.95 14.43 -6.70
CA ASP A 43 3.64 14.27 -7.99
C ASP A 43 3.46 12.88 -8.65
N GLY A 44 2.31 12.24 -8.40
CA GLY A 44 1.99 10.90 -8.90
C GLY A 44 2.56 9.73 -8.08
N GLU A 45 3.31 10.00 -7.02
CA GLU A 45 3.82 8.99 -6.10
C GLU A 45 2.90 8.82 -4.88
N PRO A 46 2.72 7.58 -4.36
CA PRO A 46 2.04 7.36 -3.09
C PRO A 46 2.72 8.13 -1.96
N LEU A 47 1.90 8.80 -1.15
CA LEU A 47 2.36 9.37 0.10
C LEU A 47 2.31 8.29 1.18
N LEU A 48 3.42 8.15 1.90
CA LEU A 48 3.57 7.22 3.01
C LEU A 48 3.60 7.99 4.33
N THR A 49 3.26 7.32 5.43
CA THR A 49 3.43 7.85 6.78
C THR A 49 4.23 6.91 7.66
N CYS A 50 5.05 7.51 8.52
CA CYS A 50 5.72 6.81 9.59
C CYS A 50 5.98 7.74 10.77
N GLY A 51 5.53 7.34 11.96
CA GLY A 51 5.72 8.16 13.16
C GLY A 51 5.06 9.54 13.10
N GLY A 52 3.96 9.68 12.35
CA GLY A 52 3.21 10.94 12.22
C GLY A 52 3.71 11.87 11.11
N HIS A 53 4.84 11.57 10.46
CA HIS A 53 5.29 12.33 9.31
C HIS A 53 4.83 11.68 8.01
N GLU A 54 4.53 12.51 7.01
CA GLU A 54 4.17 12.08 5.66
C GLU A 54 5.35 12.34 4.71
N PHE A 55 5.63 11.41 3.79
CA PHE A 55 6.71 11.53 2.80
C PHE A 55 6.42 10.71 1.54
N PRO A 56 6.87 11.15 0.35
CA PRO A 56 6.73 10.36 -0.87
C PRO A 56 7.66 9.14 -0.87
N VAL A 57 7.36 8.14 -1.71
CA VAL A 57 8.20 6.94 -1.86
C VAL A 57 9.64 7.30 -2.24
N SER A 58 9.83 8.26 -3.16
CA SER A 58 11.15 8.76 -3.57
C SER A 58 12.01 9.26 -2.41
N ALA A 59 11.41 9.83 -1.35
CA ALA A 59 12.16 10.27 -0.17
C ALA A 59 12.85 9.10 0.57
N MET A 60 12.33 7.88 0.48
CA MET A 60 13.03 6.71 1.04
C MET A 60 14.30 6.35 0.26
N VAL A 61 14.32 6.62 -1.05
CA VAL A 61 15.44 6.32 -1.94
C VAL A 61 16.47 7.45 -1.92
N ASP A 62 16.03 8.69 -2.09
CA ASP A 62 16.92 9.84 -2.30
C ASP A 62 17.01 10.78 -1.10
N GLY A 63 16.02 10.73 -0.20
CA GLY A 63 15.80 11.77 0.79
C GLY A 63 15.22 13.04 0.17
N ILE A 64 14.79 13.98 1.03
CA ILE A 64 14.40 15.32 0.62
C ILE A 64 15.55 16.31 0.84
N GLU A 65 15.51 17.42 0.11
CA GLU A 65 16.35 18.58 0.43
C GLU A 65 15.85 19.22 1.73
N SER A 66 16.62 19.05 2.80
CA SER A 66 16.26 19.60 4.11
C SER A 66 16.57 21.10 4.18
N ARG A 67 15.66 21.84 4.81
CA ARG A 67 15.88 23.25 5.19
C ARG A 67 16.79 23.37 6.41
N THR A 68 16.90 22.30 7.19
CA THR A 68 17.77 22.23 8.36
C THR A 68 19.21 21.94 7.93
N PRO A 69 20.21 22.72 8.37
CA PRO A 69 21.59 22.48 8.01
C PRO A 69 22.04 21.05 8.35
N ALA A 70 22.68 20.38 7.41
CA ALA A 70 23.16 19.01 7.61
C ALA A 70 24.05 18.86 8.86
N ALA A 71 24.86 19.88 9.18
CA ALA A 71 25.70 19.89 10.37
C ALA A 71 24.88 19.78 11.68
N ASP A 72 23.70 20.39 11.74
CA ASP A 72 22.84 20.34 12.94
C ASP A 72 22.21 18.95 13.10
N ILE A 73 21.81 18.33 11.98
CA ILE A 73 21.31 16.95 11.95
C ILE A 73 22.42 15.98 12.39
N VAL A 74 23.62 16.10 11.83
CA VAL A 74 24.78 15.28 12.23
C VAL A 74 25.10 15.45 13.71
N ASN A 75 25.13 16.69 14.22
CA ASN A 75 25.37 16.96 15.63
C ASN A 75 24.33 16.29 16.55
N ALA A 76 23.06 16.28 16.15
CA ALA A 76 21.99 15.61 16.89
C ALA A 76 22.14 14.09 16.88
N LEU A 77 22.45 13.50 15.72
CA LEU A 77 22.66 12.06 15.56
C LEU A 77 23.93 11.58 16.29
N ASP A 78 25.02 12.35 16.28
CA ASP A 78 26.21 12.06 17.08
C ASP A 78 25.92 12.17 18.59
N GLY A 79 25.03 13.10 18.98
CA GLY A 79 24.48 13.17 20.33
C GLY A 79 23.71 11.91 20.71
N LEU A 80 22.90 11.37 19.78
CA LEU A 80 22.18 10.10 19.97
C LEU A 80 23.15 8.95 20.20
N VAL A 81 24.11 8.74 19.30
CA VAL A 81 25.08 7.64 19.38
C VAL A 81 25.84 7.66 20.71
N ARG A 82 26.29 8.85 21.15
CA ARG A 82 26.99 9.00 22.44
C ARG A 82 26.12 8.72 23.65
N SER A 83 24.84 9.10 23.61
CA SER A 83 23.94 8.96 24.75
C SER A 83 23.29 7.58 24.87
N ALA A 84 22.90 6.97 23.74
CA ALA A 84 22.30 5.64 23.68
C ALA A 84 23.33 4.51 23.70
N GLY A 85 24.57 4.76 23.29
CA GLY A 85 25.66 3.78 23.34
C GLY A 85 25.35 2.54 22.50
N MET A 86 25.14 1.39 23.15
CA MET A 86 24.84 0.13 22.46
C MET A 86 23.39 0.07 21.95
N ASP A 87 22.50 0.91 22.46
CA ASP A 87 21.08 0.96 22.08
C ASP A 87 20.81 1.97 20.94
N ALA A 88 21.87 2.59 20.41
CA ALA A 88 21.78 3.47 19.26
C ALA A 88 21.31 2.69 18.01
N PRO A 89 20.59 3.35 17.07
CA PRO A 89 20.20 2.74 15.80
C PRO A 89 21.39 2.06 15.10
N LEU A 90 21.21 0.81 14.67
CA LEU A 90 22.29 0.02 14.03
C LEU A 90 22.78 0.61 12.70
N GLY A 91 21.96 1.47 12.08
CA GLY A 91 22.33 2.25 10.90
C GLY A 91 23.31 3.39 11.19
N LEU A 92 23.53 3.74 12.46
CA LEU A 92 24.50 4.73 12.89
C LEU A 92 25.74 4.01 13.42
N SER A 93 26.91 4.33 12.86
CA SER A 93 28.17 3.71 13.30
C SER A 93 28.58 4.20 14.69
N LYS A 94 29.27 3.34 15.43
CA LYS A 94 30.03 3.75 16.65
C LYS A 94 31.13 4.76 16.33
N ASP A 95 31.60 4.80 15.08
CA ASP A 95 32.63 5.71 14.61
C ASP A 95 32.07 7.08 14.17
N GLY A 96 30.79 7.33 14.44
CA GLY A 96 30.09 8.58 14.10
C GLY A 96 29.22 8.49 12.86
N VAL A 97 28.46 9.55 12.60
CA VAL A 97 27.49 9.64 11.51
C VAL A 97 28.20 10.03 10.22
N ARG A 98 28.26 9.15 9.22
CA ARG A 98 28.86 9.50 7.92
C ARG A 98 27.83 10.11 6.97
N PRO A 99 28.22 11.08 6.13
CA PRO A 99 27.36 11.55 5.04
C PRO A 99 26.92 10.37 4.15
N GLY A 100 25.62 10.32 3.81
CA GLY A 100 25.04 9.26 3.00
C GLY A 100 24.58 8.01 3.76
N GLU A 101 24.91 7.87 5.05
CA GLU A 101 24.34 6.81 5.91
C GLU A 101 22.97 7.19 6.51
N TRP A 102 22.58 8.44 6.30
CA TRP A 102 21.29 9.00 6.70
C TRP A 102 20.71 9.87 5.60
N LYS A 103 19.39 10.05 5.64
CA LYS A 103 18.65 10.96 4.76
C LYS A 103 17.41 11.48 5.49
N VAL A 104 16.98 12.70 5.15
CA VAL A 104 15.73 13.25 5.68
C VAL A 104 14.59 12.71 4.82
N LEU A 105 13.60 12.06 5.46
CA LEU A 105 12.39 11.58 4.80
C LEU A 105 11.32 12.67 4.74
N ALA A 106 11.16 13.40 5.86
CA ALA A 106 10.17 14.45 6.01
C ALA A 106 10.72 15.56 6.91
N GLU A 107 10.29 16.79 6.65
CA GLU A 107 10.56 17.94 7.50
C GLU A 107 9.33 18.85 7.55
N ASP A 108 8.82 19.08 8.74
CA ASP A 108 7.78 20.06 9.01
C ASP A 108 8.38 21.32 9.69
N ALA A 109 7.53 22.15 10.28
CA ALA A 109 7.98 23.38 10.93
C ALA A 109 8.91 23.10 12.11
N ASP A 110 8.57 22.10 12.91
CA ASP A 110 9.13 21.88 14.25
C ASP A 110 9.81 20.52 14.40
N SER A 111 9.79 19.66 13.37
CA SER A 111 10.36 18.33 13.44
C SER A 111 10.82 17.76 12.10
N LEU A 112 11.66 16.74 12.19
CA LEU A 112 12.22 15.99 11.07
C LEU A 112 12.10 14.49 11.32
N LEU A 113 11.84 13.75 10.25
CA LEU A 113 12.01 12.31 10.21
C LEU A 113 13.28 11.97 9.43
N VAL A 114 14.24 11.34 10.10
CA VAL A 114 15.50 10.90 9.49
C VAL A 114 15.51 9.39 9.35
N ALA A 115 15.80 8.91 8.16
CA ALA A 115 16.12 7.50 7.89
C ALA A 115 17.61 7.25 8.10
N THR A 116 17.93 6.13 8.73
CA THR A 116 19.29 5.59 8.87
C THR A 116 19.33 4.17 8.34
N GLY A 117 20.50 3.66 7.95
CA GLY A 117 20.64 2.32 7.38
C GLY A 117 20.11 2.23 5.94
N ARG A 118 19.74 1.02 5.47
CA ARG A 118 19.29 0.83 4.08
C ARG A 118 17.81 1.12 3.90
N TRP A 119 17.47 2.01 2.98
CA TRP A 119 16.10 2.28 2.56
C TRP A 119 16.03 2.23 1.03
N ASP A 120 14.97 1.63 0.50
CA ASP A 120 14.68 1.57 -0.94
C ASP A 120 13.19 1.80 -1.21
N GLU A 121 12.71 1.68 -2.46
CA GLU A 121 11.30 1.90 -2.79
C GLU A 121 10.32 0.96 -2.05
N ARG A 122 10.81 -0.15 -1.50
CA ARG A 122 10.03 -1.10 -0.68
C ARG A 122 10.14 -0.80 0.82
N GLY A 123 10.75 0.32 1.20
CA GLY A 123 10.84 0.77 2.58
C GLY A 123 12.14 0.39 3.30
N PRO A 124 12.10 0.28 4.65
CA PRO A 124 13.29 0.01 5.45
C PRO A 124 13.81 -1.42 5.24
N GLY A 125 15.12 -1.54 5.01
CA GLY A 125 15.86 -2.79 4.83
C GLY A 125 16.81 -3.10 6.00
N GLU A 126 18.00 -3.62 5.68
CA GLU A 126 18.97 -4.01 6.69
C GLU A 126 19.41 -2.81 7.56
N ARG A 127 19.36 -2.98 8.88
CA ARG A 127 19.73 -1.98 9.91
C ARG A 127 18.95 -0.68 9.82
N ALA A 128 17.85 -0.66 9.08
CA ALA A 128 17.06 0.53 8.85
C ALA A 128 16.31 0.95 10.11
N HIS A 129 16.45 2.20 10.51
CA HIS A 129 15.67 2.79 11.59
C HIS A 129 15.23 4.19 11.20
N ARG A 130 14.13 4.64 11.80
CA ARG A 130 13.76 6.04 11.83
C ARG A 130 14.30 6.72 13.08
N VAL A 131 14.65 7.99 12.95
CA VAL A 131 14.97 8.89 14.05
C VAL A 131 14.11 10.14 13.92
N GLY A 132 13.25 10.39 14.90
CA GLY A 132 12.49 11.63 15.00
C GLY A 132 13.31 12.70 15.71
N LEU A 133 13.44 13.86 15.08
CA LEU A 133 14.11 15.04 15.64
C LEU A 133 13.10 16.18 15.81
N GLU A 134 13.14 16.87 16.94
CA GLU A 134 12.34 18.06 17.23
C GLU A 134 13.25 19.29 17.32
N LYS A 135 12.80 20.42 16.77
CA LYS A 135 13.43 21.72 16.86
C LYS A 135 13.06 22.36 18.21
N GLN A 136 14.08 22.71 18.99
CA GLN A 136 13.95 23.39 20.28
C GLN A 136 14.83 24.65 20.26
N GLY A 137 14.27 25.76 19.77
CA GLY A 137 15.04 26.96 19.44
C GLY A 137 16.01 26.65 18.29
N ASP A 138 17.28 27.01 18.46
CA ASP A 138 18.33 26.78 17.45
C ASP A 138 18.98 25.38 17.55
N ARG A 139 18.32 24.42 18.21
CA ARG A 139 18.87 23.08 18.44
C ARG A 139 17.90 22.00 18.02
N LEU A 140 18.43 20.89 17.52
CA LEU A 140 17.68 19.66 17.33
C LEU A 140 17.82 18.77 18.57
N ARG A 141 16.70 18.18 18.99
CA ARG A 141 16.63 17.16 20.03
C ARG A 141 16.06 15.88 19.45
N VAL A 142 16.60 14.74 19.85
CA VAL A 142 16.02 13.44 19.50
C VAL A 142 14.73 13.24 20.30
N ALA A 143 13.61 13.11 19.61
CA ALA A 143 12.31 12.79 20.19
C ALA A 143 12.14 11.28 20.41
N GLY A 144 12.70 10.47 19.51
CA GLY A 144 12.71 9.02 19.61
C GLY A 144 13.30 8.36 18.36
N TRP A 145 13.54 7.05 18.42
CA TRP A 145 13.97 6.24 17.29
C TRP A 145 13.38 4.84 17.38
N GLY A 146 13.43 4.10 16.28
CA GLY A 146 12.99 2.72 16.24
C GLY A 146 12.76 2.26 14.81
N ASP A 147 12.10 1.11 14.69
CA ASP A 147 11.67 0.63 13.39
C ASP A 147 10.60 1.56 12.79
N CYS A 148 10.50 1.45 11.47
CA CYS A 148 9.44 2.09 10.71
C CYS A 148 8.70 1.00 9.95
N GLN A 149 7.38 1.01 10.03
CA GLN A 149 6.51 0.26 9.13
C GLN A 149 5.74 1.30 8.34
N PRO A 150 6.26 1.74 7.18
CA PRO A 150 5.59 2.76 6.40
C PRO A 150 4.19 2.26 6.00
N ARG A 151 3.21 3.15 6.10
CA ARG A 151 1.83 2.88 5.67
C ARG A 151 1.46 3.92 4.61
N PRO A 152 0.70 3.57 3.57
CA PRO A 152 0.14 4.59 2.69
C PRO A 152 -0.74 5.57 3.48
N VAL A 153 -0.85 6.82 3.03
CA VAL A 153 -1.76 7.80 3.65
C VAL A 153 -3.11 7.75 2.92
N PRO A 154 -4.24 7.55 3.61
CA PRO A 154 -5.55 7.49 2.95
C PRO A 154 -5.99 8.87 2.40
N VAL A 155 -6.82 8.90 1.35
CA VAL A 155 -7.36 10.13 0.73
C VAL A 155 -8.25 10.96 1.65
N ASP A 156 -8.92 10.30 2.60
CA ASP A 156 -9.83 10.92 3.56
C ASP A 156 -9.29 10.80 5.00
N ALA A 157 -9.95 11.48 5.94
CA ALA A 157 -9.67 11.39 7.36
C ALA A 157 -10.19 10.07 7.98
N VAL A 158 -9.70 8.95 7.45
CA VAL A 158 -10.05 7.58 7.82
C VAL A 158 -8.81 6.84 8.32
N ALA A 159 -9.01 5.75 9.07
CA ALA A 159 -7.93 4.87 9.49
C ALA A 159 -7.89 3.62 8.62
N TRP A 160 -6.72 3.00 8.51
CA TRP A 160 -6.61 1.70 7.86
C TRP A 160 -7.13 0.57 8.75
N ALA A 161 -7.84 -0.36 8.14
CA ALA A 161 -8.05 -1.70 8.68
C ALA A 161 -7.10 -2.68 7.99
N MET A 162 -6.63 -3.66 8.75
CA MET A 162 -5.82 -4.77 8.28
C MET A 162 -6.71 -5.87 7.73
N VAL A 163 -6.31 -6.47 6.61
CA VAL A 163 -7.02 -7.58 5.96
C VAL A 163 -6.17 -8.85 6.07
N THR A 164 -6.80 -9.95 6.48
CA THR A 164 -6.17 -11.26 6.63
C THR A 164 -7.06 -12.36 6.05
N ALA A 165 -6.46 -13.46 5.59
CA ALA A 165 -7.20 -14.64 5.15
C ALA A 165 -6.38 -15.91 5.38
N SER A 166 -7.04 -17.06 5.54
CA SER A 166 -6.35 -18.35 5.49
C SER A 166 -5.98 -18.68 4.04
N ALA A 167 -4.85 -19.36 3.82
CA ALA A 167 -4.53 -19.88 2.50
C ALA A 167 -5.60 -20.86 1.98
N ALA A 168 -6.30 -21.56 2.88
CA ALA A 168 -7.40 -22.47 2.53
C ALA A 168 -8.66 -21.73 2.05
N ASP A 169 -8.76 -20.43 2.32
CA ASP A 169 -9.90 -19.58 1.96
C ASP A 169 -9.72 -18.94 0.56
N LEU A 170 -8.53 -19.06 -0.04
CA LEU A 170 -8.17 -18.45 -1.32
C LEU A 170 -8.30 -19.48 -2.45
N ASP A 171 -9.54 -19.76 -2.85
CA ASP A 171 -9.86 -20.65 -3.98
C ASP A 171 -9.60 -19.93 -5.33
N PRO A 172 -8.75 -20.47 -6.23
CA PRO A 172 -8.51 -19.89 -7.55
C PRO A 172 -9.77 -19.73 -8.42
N ASP A 173 -10.80 -20.55 -8.22
CA ASP A 173 -12.03 -20.46 -9.02
C ASP A 173 -13.05 -19.49 -8.40
N ALA A 174 -12.78 -18.92 -7.22
CA ALA A 174 -13.70 -18.03 -6.53
C ALA A 174 -13.66 -16.60 -7.06
N VAL A 175 -14.85 -16.00 -7.18
CA VAL A 175 -15.06 -14.56 -7.34
C VAL A 175 -15.43 -13.87 -6.02
N SER A 176 -15.68 -14.65 -4.97
CA SER A 176 -16.03 -14.15 -3.64
C SER A 176 -15.01 -14.70 -2.64
N VAL A 177 -14.16 -13.83 -2.11
CA VAL A 177 -13.04 -14.21 -1.25
C VAL A 177 -13.36 -13.86 0.21
N PRO A 178 -13.53 -14.85 1.10
CA PRO A 178 -13.74 -14.58 2.51
C PRO A 178 -12.45 -14.07 3.15
N VAL A 179 -12.56 -12.99 3.92
CA VAL A 179 -11.46 -12.34 4.62
C VAL A 179 -11.86 -11.96 6.04
N ARG A 180 -10.86 -11.70 6.87
CA ARG A 180 -11.00 -11.13 8.20
C ARG A 180 -10.39 -9.74 8.24
N VAL A 181 -11.16 -8.79 8.74
CA VAL A 181 -10.78 -7.40 8.84
C VAL A 181 -10.61 -7.02 10.30
N THR A 182 -9.56 -6.27 10.63
CA THR A 182 -9.31 -5.78 12.00
C THR A 182 -8.80 -4.37 11.95
N GLU A 183 -9.34 -3.50 12.80
CA GLU A 183 -8.85 -2.14 12.94
C GLU A 183 -7.39 -2.15 13.45
N GLN A 184 -6.51 -1.32 12.89
CA GLN A 184 -5.12 -1.26 13.35
C GLN A 184 -4.92 -0.33 14.53
N GLU A 185 -5.67 0.78 14.55
CA GLU A 185 -5.60 1.76 15.61
C GLU A 185 -6.42 1.31 16.82
N CYS A 186 -6.14 1.86 17.99
CA CYS A 186 -6.85 1.49 19.21
C CYS A 186 -8.31 1.97 19.17
N THR A 187 -9.26 1.03 19.19
CA THR A 187 -10.69 1.35 19.07
C THR A 187 -11.53 0.99 20.30
N SER A 188 -10.88 0.79 21.44
CA SER A 188 -11.52 0.41 22.71
C SER A 188 -12.45 -0.81 22.61
N SER A 189 -12.10 -1.75 21.74
CA SER A 189 -12.88 -2.96 21.46
C SER A 189 -14.32 -2.71 21.02
N ARG A 190 -14.56 -1.60 20.30
CA ARG A 190 -15.83 -1.41 19.60
C ARG A 190 -16.04 -2.51 18.57
N ASP A 191 -17.29 -2.73 18.21
CA ASP A 191 -17.63 -3.63 17.11
C ASP A 191 -17.14 -3.00 15.79
N PRO A 192 -16.15 -3.60 15.09
CA PRO A 192 -15.66 -3.05 13.84
C PRO A 192 -16.73 -2.98 12.75
N GLU A 193 -17.76 -3.86 12.79
CA GLU A 193 -18.67 -4.01 11.65
C GLU A 193 -19.42 -2.72 11.30
N ALA A 194 -19.81 -1.96 12.31
CA ALA A 194 -20.57 -0.72 12.16
C ALA A 194 -19.71 0.46 11.68
N HIS A 195 -18.39 0.30 11.60
CA HIS A 195 -17.43 1.39 11.33
C HIS A 195 -16.53 1.14 10.12
N LEU A 196 -16.53 -0.09 9.59
CA LEU A 196 -15.83 -0.41 8.35
C LEU A 196 -16.56 0.22 7.15
N HIS A 197 -15.79 0.87 6.28
CA HIS A 197 -16.28 1.29 4.96
C HIS A 197 -16.28 0.14 3.96
N GLU A 198 -16.82 0.35 2.77
CA GLU A 198 -16.68 -0.59 1.66
C GLU A 198 -15.20 -0.64 1.21
N PRO A 199 -14.64 -1.82 0.91
CA PRO A 199 -13.26 -1.92 0.46
C PRO A 199 -13.10 -1.34 -0.94
N VAL A 200 -11.92 -0.78 -1.21
CA VAL A 200 -11.46 -0.54 -2.58
C VAL A 200 -10.58 -1.71 -2.99
N VAL A 201 -11.00 -2.42 -4.04
CA VAL A 201 -10.27 -3.56 -4.61
C VAL A 201 -9.60 -3.14 -5.90
N VAL A 202 -8.28 -3.32 -5.97
CA VAL A 202 -7.50 -3.03 -7.17
C VAL A 202 -6.99 -4.34 -7.76
N GLU A 203 -7.58 -4.76 -8.88
CA GLU A 203 -7.25 -6.00 -9.56
C GLU A 203 -6.25 -5.79 -10.71
N THR A 204 -5.26 -6.66 -10.77
CA THR A 204 -4.33 -6.79 -11.89
C THR A 204 -4.20 -8.27 -12.26
N ASP A 205 -3.53 -8.55 -13.38
CA ASP A 205 -3.25 -9.92 -13.85
C ASP A 205 -2.44 -10.77 -12.84
N ARG A 206 -1.84 -10.15 -11.82
CA ARG A 206 -0.95 -10.83 -10.85
C ARG A 206 -1.38 -10.69 -9.40
N THR A 207 -2.14 -9.66 -9.07
CA THR A 207 -2.47 -9.32 -7.68
C THR A 207 -3.87 -8.76 -7.56
N VAL A 208 -4.50 -9.03 -6.43
CA VAL A 208 -5.72 -8.38 -5.95
C VAL A 208 -5.33 -7.61 -4.69
N THR A 209 -5.20 -6.29 -4.77
CA THR A 209 -4.83 -5.48 -3.60
C THR A 209 -6.09 -4.90 -2.97
N VAL A 210 -6.27 -5.17 -1.68
CA VAL A 210 -7.45 -4.79 -0.90
C VAL A 210 -7.10 -3.63 0.00
N TYR A 211 -7.81 -2.52 -0.15
CA TYR A 211 -7.70 -1.34 0.70
C TYR A 211 -8.97 -1.21 1.53
N TRP A 212 -8.86 -1.48 2.83
CA TRP A 212 -10.00 -1.40 3.76
C TRP A 212 -9.78 -0.29 4.77
N THR A 213 -10.76 0.60 4.93
CA THR A 213 -10.70 1.71 5.89
C THR A 213 -11.81 1.62 6.93
N THR A 214 -11.60 2.31 8.05
CA THR A 214 -12.54 2.44 9.17
C THR A 214 -12.61 3.89 9.63
N GLU A 215 -13.70 4.27 10.27
CA GLU A 215 -13.84 5.58 10.92
C GLU A 215 -12.74 5.82 11.97
N VAL A 216 -12.20 7.03 12.05
CA VAL A 216 -11.25 7.39 13.11
C VAL A 216 -11.97 7.51 14.44
N VAL A 217 -11.44 6.86 15.47
CA VAL A 217 -11.98 7.00 16.83
C VAL A 217 -11.46 8.29 17.48
N THR A 218 -12.38 9.12 17.97
CA THR A 218 -12.04 10.37 18.66
C THR A 218 -12.13 10.23 20.18
N GLY A 219 -11.25 10.95 20.89
CA GLY A 219 -11.25 11.00 22.36
C GLY A 219 -10.41 9.91 23.04
N PRO A 220 -10.39 9.86 24.38
CA PRO A 220 -9.54 8.94 25.13
C PRO A 220 -9.95 7.48 24.94
N GLN A 221 -8.97 6.60 24.67
CA GLN A 221 -9.18 5.17 24.41
C GLN A 221 -8.53 4.28 25.48
N LYS A 222 -9.10 3.09 25.74
CA LYS A 222 -8.61 2.13 26.76
C LYS A 222 -7.94 0.87 26.19
N CYS A 223 -7.92 0.72 24.87
CA CYS A 223 -7.21 -0.31 24.11
C CYS A 223 -7.22 -1.75 24.69
N PRO A 224 -8.40 -2.35 24.96
CA PRO A 224 -8.45 -3.76 25.38
C PRO A 224 -8.08 -4.73 24.25
N GLY A 225 -8.08 -4.26 23.00
CA GLY A 225 -7.87 -5.02 21.77
C GLY A 225 -8.83 -4.56 20.69
N ASN A 226 -8.66 -5.09 19.47
CA ASN A 226 -9.51 -4.80 18.32
C ASN A 226 -10.15 -6.11 17.83
N PRO A 227 -11.49 -6.26 17.93
CA PRO A 227 -12.19 -7.44 17.44
C PRO A 227 -12.03 -7.63 15.92
N LEU A 228 -12.18 -8.88 15.47
CA LEU A 228 -12.20 -9.26 14.05
C LEU A 228 -13.62 -9.13 13.50
N ALA A 229 -13.75 -8.72 12.24
CA ALA A 229 -14.97 -8.83 11.43
C ALA A 229 -14.73 -9.78 10.26
N ASP A 230 -15.61 -10.78 10.09
CA ASP A 230 -15.62 -11.62 8.90
C ASP A 230 -16.29 -10.85 7.74
N ARG A 231 -15.67 -10.84 6.57
CA ARG A 231 -16.11 -10.12 5.38
C ARG A 231 -15.91 -10.95 4.13
N ILE A 232 -16.58 -10.54 3.05
CA ILE A 232 -16.41 -11.11 1.72
C ILE A 232 -15.98 -9.97 0.80
N ILE A 233 -14.98 -10.24 -0.02
CA ILE A 233 -14.56 -9.37 -1.11
C ILE A 233 -15.08 -9.97 -2.40
N GLU A 234 -15.77 -9.16 -3.19
CA GLU A 234 -16.19 -9.54 -4.53
C GLU A 234 -15.13 -9.12 -5.56
N LEU A 235 -14.84 -10.00 -6.50
CA LEU A 235 -13.89 -9.81 -7.60
C LEU A 235 -14.63 -9.77 -8.93
N ASP A 236 -14.09 -9.03 -9.89
CA ASP A 236 -14.61 -8.96 -11.25
C ASP A 236 -14.37 -10.27 -12.04
N GLU A 237 -13.30 -11.00 -11.69
CA GLU A 237 -12.89 -12.26 -12.33
C GLU A 237 -12.46 -13.30 -11.26
N PRO A 238 -12.50 -14.61 -11.57
CA PRO A 238 -12.01 -15.65 -10.65
C PRO A 238 -10.57 -15.39 -10.20
N LEU A 239 -10.26 -15.62 -8.93
CA LEU A 239 -8.97 -15.28 -8.31
C LEU A 239 -7.76 -15.79 -9.10
N GLY A 240 -7.83 -17.00 -9.65
CA GLY A 240 -6.75 -17.64 -10.39
C GLY A 240 -5.47 -17.76 -9.56
N ASP A 241 -4.32 -17.49 -10.20
CA ASP A 241 -3.01 -17.50 -9.55
C ASP A 241 -2.64 -16.14 -8.89
N ARG A 242 -3.59 -15.21 -8.80
CA ARG A 242 -3.32 -13.85 -8.31
C ARG A 242 -3.11 -13.87 -6.80
N THR A 243 -2.13 -13.10 -6.32
CA THR A 243 -1.91 -12.95 -4.88
C THR A 243 -2.85 -11.89 -4.31
N VAL A 244 -3.59 -12.24 -3.25
CA VAL A 244 -4.39 -11.26 -2.49
C VAL A 244 -3.48 -10.52 -1.51
N LEU A 245 -3.44 -9.20 -1.60
CA LEU A 245 -2.58 -8.32 -0.82
C LEU A 245 -3.40 -7.38 0.08
N ASP A 246 -2.93 -7.18 1.31
CA ASP A 246 -3.36 -6.13 2.21
C ASP A 246 -2.65 -4.82 1.84
N GLY A 247 -3.43 -3.85 1.36
CA GLY A 247 -2.98 -2.53 0.94
C GLY A 247 -2.74 -1.54 2.08
N SER A 248 -2.95 -1.94 3.34
CA SER A 248 -2.77 -1.05 4.50
C SER A 248 -1.33 -0.83 4.94
N THR A 249 -0.37 -1.54 4.32
CA THR A 249 1.08 -1.36 4.55
C THR A 249 1.81 -1.01 3.28
N TRP A 250 3.06 -0.55 3.44
CA TRP A 250 3.98 -0.35 2.34
C TRP A 250 5.25 -1.20 2.50
N PRO A 251 5.56 -2.08 1.52
CA PRO A 251 4.69 -2.47 0.42
C PRO A 251 3.43 -3.18 0.92
N ALA A 252 2.44 -3.34 0.03
CA ALA A 252 1.31 -4.22 0.30
C ALA A 252 1.82 -5.65 0.47
N ILE A 253 1.28 -6.40 1.43
CA ILE A 253 1.76 -7.74 1.78
C ILE A 253 0.66 -8.79 1.62
N PRO A 254 0.99 -10.07 1.39
CA PRO A 254 -0.02 -11.12 1.30
C PRO A 254 -0.90 -11.21 2.55
N VAL A 255 -2.21 -11.34 2.35
CA VAL A 255 -3.19 -11.46 3.45
C VAL A 255 -2.99 -12.74 4.30
N THR A 256 -2.18 -13.68 3.81
CA THR A 256 -1.81 -14.92 4.51
C THR A 256 -0.55 -14.80 5.36
N GLN A 257 0.17 -13.68 5.33
CA GLN A 257 1.46 -13.49 6.01
C GLN A 257 1.36 -12.68 7.32
N ARG A 258 0.15 -12.36 7.77
CA ARG A 258 -0.11 -11.61 9.02
C ARG A 258 -0.52 -12.59 10.13
N PHE A 259 0.43 -13.00 10.97
CA PHE A 259 0.18 -13.73 12.22
C PHE A 259 1.10 -13.23 13.32
#